data_AF-K1Y8P9-F1
#
_entry.id   AF-K1Y8P9-F1
#
_cell.length_a   1.000
_cell.length_b   1.000
_cell.length_c   1.000
_cell.angle_alpha   90.00
_cell.angle_beta   90.00
_cell.angle_gamma   90.00
#
_symmetry.space_group_name_H-M   'P 1'
#
loop_
_entity.id
_entity.type
_entity.pdbx_description
1 polymer ?
#
loop_
_entity_poly.entity_id
_entity_poly.type
_entity_poly.pdbx_seq_one_letter_code
_entity_poly.pdbx_strand_id
1 'polypeptide(L)' 'MVAKMDEEGFGNCTNAKECEAVCPKGISIRNIARMNKEYLRAMLSEG' A
#
# COMPACT_ATOMS: atom_id res chain seq x y z
N MET A 1 1.71 -10.35 6.54
CA MET A 1 2.10 -9.09 5.85
C MET A 1 1.84 -7.91 6.79
N VAL A 2 0.59 -7.50 7.03
CA VAL A 2 0.25 -6.39 7.95
C VAL A 2 0.78 -6.60 9.38
N ALA A 3 0.48 -7.72 10.03
CA ALA A 3 0.98 -7.99 11.38
C ALA A 3 2.52 -7.96 11.50
N LYS A 4 3.24 -8.36 10.45
CA LYS A 4 4.71 -8.29 10.42
C LYS A 4 5.21 -6.88 10.15
N MET A 5 4.48 -6.08 9.37
CA MET A 5 4.77 -4.66 9.16
C MET A 5 4.58 -3.85 10.45
N ASP A 6 3.58 -4.23 11.27
CA ASP A 6 3.34 -3.63 12.58
C ASP A 6 4.43 -4.03 13.60
N GLU A 7 4.80 -5.31 13.63
CA GLU A 7 5.88 -5.83 14.50
C GLU A 7 7.24 -5.19 14.18
N GLU A 8 7.58 -5.02 12.90
CA GLU A 8 8.85 -4.45 12.44
C GLU A 8 8.82 -2.91 12.32
N GLY A 9 7.67 -2.27 12.59
CA GLY A 9 7.52 -0.81 12.52
C GLY A 9 7.61 -0.22 11.11
N PHE A 10 7.52 -1.05 10.06
CA PHE A 10 7.53 -0.59 8.66
C PHE A 10 6.26 0.20 8.32
N GLY A 11 5.14 -0.09 8.99
CA GLY A 11 3.86 0.59 8.78
C GLY A 11 3.34 0.45 7.35
N ASN A 12 2.41 1.32 6.98
CA ASN A 12 1.77 1.34 5.66
C ASN A 12 2.77 1.82 4.58
N CYS A 13 2.47 1.59 3.30
CA CYS A 13 3.29 2.15 2.21
C CYS A 13 3.45 3.68 2.31
N THR A 14 4.67 4.16 2.55
CA THR A 14 5.05 5.58 2.78
C THR A 14 5.78 6.21 1.58
N ASN A 15 5.26 6.04 0.36
CA ASN A 15 5.81 6.65 -0.88
C ASN A 15 7.32 6.46 -1.13
N ALA A 16 8.02 5.61 -0.38
CA ALA A 16 9.45 5.33 -0.51
C ALA A 16 9.78 4.52 -1.79
N LYS A 17 8.78 3.81 -2.34
CA LYS A 17 8.85 3.04 -3.60
C LYS A 17 9.85 1.88 -3.63
N GLU A 18 10.40 1.49 -2.47
CA GLU A 18 11.32 0.34 -2.37
C GLU A 18 10.69 -0.95 -2.91
N CYS A 19 9.38 -1.14 -2.66
CA CYS A 19 8.65 -2.30 -3.14
C CYS A 19 8.59 -2.41 -4.68
N GLU A 20 8.52 -1.30 -5.42
CA GLU A 20 8.53 -1.30 -6.90
C GLU A 20 9.95 -1.55 -7.43
N ALA A 21 10.98 -1.02 -6.76
CA ALA A 21 12.37 -1.19 -7.16
C ALA A 21 12.86 -2.65 -7.05
N VAL A 22 12.38 -3.40 -6.05
CA VAL A 22 12.81 -4.80 -5.82
C VAL A 22 11.83 -5.85 -6.37
N CYS A 23 10.68 -5.44 -6.93
CA CYS A 23 9.65 -6.39 -7.33
C CYS A 23 10.09 -7.24 -8.53
N PRO A 24 10.26 -8.57 -8.40
CA PRO A 24 10.67 -9.44 -9.51
C PRO A 24 9.60 -9.59 -10.60
N LYS A 25 8.39 -9.08 -10.35
CA LYS A 25 7.25 -9.11 -11.27
C LYS A 25 6.95 -7.74 -11.90
N GLY A 26 7.76 -6.72 -11.62
CA GLY A 26 7.58 -5.38 -12.19
C GLY A 26 6.25 -4.72 -11.80
N ILE A 27 5.72 -5.05 -10.61
CA ILE A 27 4.45 -4.47 -10.15
C ILE A 27 4.69 -3.01 -9.80
N SER A 28 3.91 -2.12 -10.41
CA SER A 28 4.03 -0.69 -10.14
C SER A 28 3.32 -0.27 -8.85
N ILE A 29 3.87 0.73 -8.14
CA ILE A 29 3.24 1.32 -6.95
C ILE A 29 1.84 1.89 -7.23
N ARG A 30 1.52 2.15 -8.51
CA ARG A 30 0.19 2.66 -8.93
C ARG A 30 -0.95 1.76 -8.48
N ASN A 31 -0.71 0.45 -8.33
CA ASN A 31 -1.71 -0.49 -7.82
C ASN A 31 -2.03 -0.23 -6.34
N ILE A 32 -1.02 0.06 -5.52
CA ILE A 32 -1.19 0.41 -4.10
C ILE A 32 -1.90 1.76 -3.98
N ALA A 33 -1.50 2.75 -4.79
CA ALA A 33 -2.16 4.05 -4.82
C ALA A 33 -3.65 3.95 -5.18
N ARG A 34 -3.99 3.12 -6.18
CA ARG A 34 -5.39 2.84 -6.55
C ARG A 34 -6.14 2.19 -5.39
N MET A 35 -5.58 1.15 -4.77
CA MET A 35 -6.20 0.47 -3.64
C MET A 35 -6.49 1.43 -2.48
N ASN A 36 -5.53 2.27 -2.09
CA ASN A 36 -5.73 3.27 -1.03
C ASN A 36 -6.84 4.27 -1.38
N LYS A 37 -6.90 4.71 -2.65
CA LYS A 37 -7.95 5.61 -3.13
C LYS A 37 -9.33 4.97 -3.06
N GLU A 38 -9.48 3.73 -3.51
CA GLU A 38 -10.77 3.02 -3.46
C GLU A 38 -11.19 2.74 -2.02
N TYR A 39 -10.25 2.39 -1.14
CA TYR A 39 -10.52 2.22 0.29
C TYR A 39 -11.04 3.51 0.93
N LEU A 40 -10.34 4.63 0.70
CA LEU A 40 -10.77 5.94 1.19
C LEU A 40 -12.15 6.32 0.63
N ARG A 41 -12.38 6.06 -0.67
CA ARG A 41 -13.68 6.30 -1.29
C ARG A 41 -14.79 5.50 -0.61
N ALA A 42 -14.56 4.19 -0.39
CA ALA A 42 -15.52 3.32 0.27
C ALA A 42 -15.85 3.83 1.68
N MET A 43 -14.83 4.18 2.47
CA MET A 43 -15.00 4.77 3.80
C MET A 43 -15.82 6.06 3.80
N LEU A 44 -15.70 6.88 2.75
CA LEU A 44 -16.43 8.14 2.63
C LEU A 44 -17.83 7.98 2.01
N SER A 45 -18.11 6.87 1.33
CA SER A 45 -19.39 6.61 0.66
C SER A 45 -20.35 5.70 1.44
N GLU A 46 -19.86 4.98 2.45
CA GLU A 46 -20.67 4.16 3.35
C GLU A 46 -21.14 4.94 4.61
N GLY A 47 -21.22 6.26 4.52
CA GLY A 47 -21.68 7.17 5.59
C GLY A 47 -23.03 7.82 5.30
#